data_AF-A0A1C4V284-F1
#
_entry.id   AF-A0A1C4V284-F1
#
_cell.length_a   1.000
_cell.length_b   1.000
_cell.length_c   1.000
_cell.angle_alpha   90.00
_cell.angle_beta   90.00
_cell.angle_gamma   90.00
#
_symmetry.space_group_name_H-M   'P 1'
#
loop_
_entity.id
_entity.type
_entity.pdbx_description
1 polymer ?
#
loop_
_entity_poly.entity_id
_entity_poly.type
_entity_poly.pdbx_seq_one_letter_code
_entity_poly.pdbx_strand_id
1 'polypeptide(L)'
;MRSARPVGLLLSAAAVLLWAIGMTVLQPLTEPIGPWSEHLPGNNAYWARDLRFTAVVAVVLGLVLAGRGRRRWAGPAVLLGGLWIAADVAIDRADLTGAGPTVLLAAGGCVVLGAVAAVLLWRERGVPGAGTDRRALTGAACVAGVLTLVAAGIESPTDREPELNPSAFATGVLLVALTIGAALAAAPARTRARCVLAAGLGVAAVSGVGLIRTIPPGPRALPQLALGAVLLAGVTLLAWDWPGGRPVWRHHALAALAALVGPMAFLLVAAIPMMVLLPIGAQFTALAGNSPINAADSDLLLSLVGLLAGLGMALLLAWPPALGYRR
;
A
#
# COMPACT_ATOMS: atom_id res chain seq x y z
N MET A 1 -18.02 -13.21 -0.19
CA MET A 1 -18.16 -12.46 -1.47
C MET A 1 -17.57 -13.25 -2.63
N ARG A 2 -18.35 -13.54 -3.68
CA ARG A 2 -17.84 -14.26 -4.88
C ARG A 2 -16.82 -13.41 -5.67
N SER A 3 -16.95 -12.09 -5.66
CA SER A 3 -16.11 -11.14 -6.41
C SER A 3 -14.75 -10.79 -5.79
N ALA A 4 -14.49 -11.09 -4.50
CA ALA A 4 -13.22 -10.70 -3.86
C ALA A 4 -11.99 -11.29 -4.57
N ARG A 5 -12.14 -12.48 -5.14
CA ARG A 5 -11.10 -13.17 -5.89
C ARG A 5 -10.71 -12.49 -7.20
N PRO A 6 -11.62 -12.33 -8.18
CA PRO A 6 -11.28 -11.65 -9.42
C PRO A 6 -10.84 -10.20 -9.17
N VAL A 7 -11.43 -9.50 -8.19
CA VAL A 7 -11.01 -8.13 -7.83
C VAL A 7 -9.58 -8.12 -7.29
N GLY A 8 -9.24 -9.00 -6.34
CA GLY A 8 -7.89 -9.06 -5.79
C GLY A 8 -6.83 -9.36 -6.85
N LEU A 9 -7.11 -10.31 -7.75
CA LEU A 9 -6.20 -10.65 -8.86
C LEU A 9 -6.04 -9.50 -9.86
N LEU A 10 -7.13 -8.80 -10.20
CA LEU A 10 -7.09 -7.63 -11.09
C LEU A 10 -6.26 -6.49 -10.47
N LEU A 11 -6.46 -6.21 -9.19
CA LEU A 11 -5.71 -5.18 -8.48
C LEU A 11 -4.23 -5.57 -8.35
N SER A 12 -3.91 -6.85 -8.09
CA SER A 12 -2.52 -7.33 -8.14
C SER A 12 -1.91 -7.16 -9.53
N ALA A 13 -2.64 -7.45 -10.61
CA ALA A 13 -2.13 -7.25 -11.97
C ALA A 13 -1.88 -5.76 -12.26
N ALA A 14 -2.79 -4.87 -11.86
CA ALA A 14 -2.58 -3.42 -11.96
C ALA A 14 -1.34 -2.96 -11.17
N ALA A 15 -1.11 -3.53 -9.99
CA ALA A 15 0.09 -3.26 -9.20
C ALA A 15 1.38 -3.69 -9.91
N VAL A 16 1.38 -4.85 -10.61
CA VAL A 16 2.51 -5.30 -11.44
C VAL A 16 2.81 -4.29 -12.55
N LEU A 17 1.77 -3.74 -13.20
CA LEU A 17 1.95 -2.73 -14.24
C LEU A 17 2.59 -1.45 -13.68
N LEU A 18 2.11 -0.97 -12.53
CA LEU A 18 2.67 0.21 -11.86
C LEU A 18 4.12 -0.02 -11.41
N TRP A 19 4.44 -1.24 -10.94
CA TRP A 19 5.81 -1.62 -10.63
C TRP A 19 6.71 -1.58 -11.87
N ALA A 20 6.27 -2.14 -13.00
CA ALA A 20 7.03 -2.13 -14.25
C ALA A 20 7.26 -0.71 -14.79
N ILE A 21 6.24 0.16 -14.71
CA ILE A 21 6.36 1.59 -15.04
C ILE A 21 7.34 2.27 -14.08
N GLY A 22 7.23 1.98 -12.78
CA GLY A 22 8.17 2.46 -11.77
C GLY A 22 9.62 2.12 -12.11
N MET A 23 9.87 0.89 -12.54
CA MET A 23 11.20 0.41 -12.90
C MET A 23 11.76 1.08 -14.15
N THR A 24 10.94 1.28 -15.18
CA THR A 24 11.44 1.61 -16.53
C THR A 24 11.22 3.06 -16.97
N VAL A 25 10.38 3.78 -16.23
CA VAL A 25 10.03 5.18 -16.49
C VAL A 25 10.40 6.06 -15.30
N LEU A 26 10.07 5.66 -14.07
CA LEU A 26 10.31 6.51 -12.90
C LEU A 26 11.74 6.41 -12.38
N GLN A 27 12.29 5.20 -12.29
CA GLN A 27 13.65 4.99 -11.79
C GLN A 27 14.72 5.78 -12.55
N PRO A 28 14.68 5.85 -13.90
CA PRO A 28 15.66 6.64 -14.64
C PRO A 28 15.59 8.14 -14.35
N LEU A 29 14.43 8.64 -13.89
CA LEU A 29 14.25 10.05 -13.51
C LEU A 29 14.86 10.37 -12.14
N THR A 30 15.03 9.37 -11.29
CA THR A 30 15.74 9.50 -10.01
C THR A 30 17.26 9.33 -10.15
N GLU A 31 17.75 8.88 -11.31
CA GLU A 31 19.17 8.55 -11.56
C GLU A 31 19.68 9.01 -12.95
N PRO A 32 19.43 10.25 -13.42
CA PRO A 32 19.56 10.57 -14.84
C PRO A 32 20.99 10.59 -15.41
N ILE A 33 22.08 10.81 -14.63
CA ILE A 33 23.46 10.92 -15.15
C ILE A 33 24.54 10.49 -14.11
N GLY A 34 24.36 9.33 -13.46
CA GLY A 34 25.20 8.91 -12.32
C GLY A 34 24.58 9.35 -10.98
N PRO A 35 25.15 8.96 -9.81
CA PRO A 35 24.45 8.99 -8.53
C PRO A 35 23.94 10.40 -8.20
N TRP A 36 22.62 10.57 -8.34
CA TRP A 36 21.91 11.84 -8.23
C TRP A 36 22.06 12.47 -6.84
N SER A 37 22.26 11.62 -5.83
CA SER A 37 22.56 12.00 -4.44
C SER A 37 23.81 12.86 -4.28
N GLU A 38 24.78 12.79 -5.21
CA GLU A 38 26.01 13.57 -5.13
C GLU A 38 25.84 15.01 -5.64
N HIS A 39 24.83 15.26 -6.49
CA HIS A 39 24.63 16.55 -7.15
C HIS A 39 23.43 17.33 -6.60
N LEU A 40 22.45 16.66 -5.99
CA LEU A 40 21.29 17.25 -5.32
C LEU A 40 20.94 16.45 -4.05
N PRO A 41 21.75 16.53 -2.97
CA PRO A 41 21.41 15.92 -1.70
C PRO A 41 20.13 16.57 -1.15
N GLY A 42 19.10 15.75 -0.96
CA GLY A 42 17.83 16.16 -0.38
C GLY A 42 17.02 14.94 0.05
N ASN A 43 16.22 15.10 1.11
CA ASN A 43 15.23 14.08 1.49
C ASN A 43 14.35 13.70 0.28
N ASN A 44 14.00 12.42 0.18
CA ASN A 44 13.14 11.85 -0.88
C ASN A 44 13.78 11.70 -2.27
N ALA A 45 15.12 11.72 -2.41
CA ALA A 45 15.76 11.50 -3.71
C ALA A 45 15.40 10.15 -4.37
N TYR A 46 15.07 9.12 -3.57
CA TYR A 46 14.68 7.78 -4.03
C TYR A 46 13.15 7.56 -4.06
N TRP A 47 12.39 8.57 -4.47
CA TRP A 47 10.92 8.50 -4.51
C TRP A 47 10.39 7.40 -5.45
N ALA A 48 11.09 7.07 -6.53
CA ALA A 48 10.71 6.01 -7.47
C ALA A 48 10.74 4.63 -6.79
N ARG A 49 11.80 4.35 -6.01
CA ARG A 49 11.93 3.16 -5.16
C ARG A 49 10.74 2.99 -4.22
N ASP A 50 10.29 4.07 -3.57
CA ASP A 50 9.15 3.99 -2.66
C ASP A 50 7.82 3.66 -3.37
N LEU A 51 7.60 4.20 -4.57
CA LEU A 51 6.44 3.83 -5.39
C LEU A 51 6.53 2.37 -5.88
N ARG A 52 7.71 1.91 -6.32
CA ARG A 52 7.95 0.51 -6.73
C ARG A 52 7.69 -0.45 -5.57
N PHE A 53 8.25 -0.18 -4.39
CA PHE A 53 8.05 -1.00 -3.20
C PHE A 53 6.57 -1.04 -2.81
N THR A 54 5.89 0.11 -2.84
CA THR A 54 4.45 0.21 -2.55
C THR A 54 3.62 -0.62 -3.53
N ALA A 55 3.98 -0.61 -4.82
CA ALA A 55 3.33 -1.45 -5.83
C ALA A 55 3.54 -2.95 -5.56
N VAL A 56 4.75 -3.37 -5.15
CA VAL A 56 4.99 -4.77 -4.74
C VAL A 56 4.15 -5.15 -3.53
N VAL A 57 4.04 -4.29 -2.52
CA VAL A 57 3.14 -4.53 -1.38
C VAL A 57 1.69 -4.62 -1.84
N ALA A 58 1.25 -3.79 -2.78
CA ALA A 58 -0.09 -3.86 -3.36
C ALA A 58 -0.37 -5.20 -4.08
N VAL A 59 0.63 -5.81 -4.73
CA VAL A 59 0.52 -7.18 -5.27
C VAL A 59 0.17 -8.17 -4.14
N VAL A 60 0.90 -8.12 -3.03
CA VAL A 60 0.68 -8.98 -1.86
C VAL A 60 -0.72 -8.78 -1.28
N LEU A 61 -1.13 -7.53 -1.07
CA LEU A 61 -2.45 -7.19 -0.53
C LEU A 61 -3.59 -7.66 -1.46
N GLY A 62 -3.42 -7.52 -2.78
CA GLY A 62 -4.38 -8.03 -3.76
C GLY A 62 -4.51 -9.56 -3.72
N LEU A 63 -3.41 -10.29 -3.51
CA LEU A 63 -3.44 -11.75 -3.32
C LEU A 63 -4.08 -12.15 -1.98
N VAL A 64 -3.84 -11.40 -0.90
CA VAL A 64 -4.52 -11.59 0.39
C VAL A 64 -6.03 -11.38 0.23
N LEU A 65 -6.45 -10.35 -0.50
CA LEU A 65 -7.85 -10.11 -0.86
C LEU A 65 -8.41 -11.26 -1.70
N ALA A 66 -7.67 -11.73 -2.70
CA ALA A 66 -8.10 -12.81 -3.58
C ALA A 66 -8.30 -14.14 -2.83
N GLY A 67 -7.44 -14.37 -1.85
CA GLY A 67 -7.49 -15.48 -0.88
C GLY A 67 -8.47 -15.28 0.26
N ARG A 68 -9.18 -14.14 0.33
CA ARG A 68 -10.12 -13.79 1.41
C ARG A 68 -9.48 -13.83 2.81
N GLY A 69 -8.22 -13.40 2.89
CA GLY A 69 -7.43 -13.36 4.13
C GLY A 69 -6.89 -14.71 4.58
N ARG A 70 -7.16 -15.81 3.88
CA ARG A 70 -6.75 -17.16 4.30
C ARG A 70 -5.22 -17.28 4.32
N ARG A 71 -4.68 -17.88 5.38
CA ARG A 71 -3.23 -18.16 5.53
C ARG A 71 -2.60 -18.89 4.35
N ARG A 72 -3.36 -19.80 3.70
CA ARG A 72 -2.91 -20.54 2.51
C ARG A 72 -2.60 -19.65 1.30
N TRP A 73 -3.19 -18.45 1.24
CA TRP A 73 -2.86 -17.44 0.25
C TRP A 73 -1.89 -16.41 0.81
N ALA A 74 -2.10 -15.96 2.05
CA ALA A 74 -1.29 -14.91 2.66
C ALA A 74 0.20 -15.29 2.77
N GLY A 75 0.52 -16.52 3.21
CA GLY A 75 1.91 -16.98 3.32
C GLY A 75 2.64 -16.95 1.96
N PRO A 76 2.15 -17.65 0.93
CA PRO A 76 2.72 -17.59 -0.42
C PRO A 76 2.74 -16.19 -1.03
N ALA A 77 1.74 -15.34 -0.75
CA ALA A 77 1.74 -13.95 -1.21
C ALA A 77 2.88 -13.14 -0.59
N VAL A 78 3.13 -13.28 0.72
CA VAL A 78 4.25 -12.62 1.40
C VAL A 78 5.60 -13.13 0.87
N LEU A 79 5.73 -14.44 0.67
CA LEU A 79 6.94 -15.03 0.06
C LEU A 79 7.18 -14.49 -1.35
N LEU A 80 6.13 -14.42 -2.17
CA LEU A 80 6.20 -13.82 -3.50
C LEU A 80 6.64 -12.35 -3.41
N GLY A 81 6.05 -11.56 -2.51
CA GLY A 81 6.44 -10.16 -2.31
C GLY A 81 7.91 -10.00 -1.92
N GLY A 82 8.43 -10.83 -1.01
CA GLY A 82 9.84 -10.83 -0.63
C GLY A 82 10.77 -11.18 -1.78
N LEU A 83 10.43 -12.22 -2.56
CA LEU A 83 11.17 -12.57 -3.78
C LEU A 83 11.10 -11.45 -4.84
N TRP A 84 9.96 -10.76 -4.93
CA TRP A 84 9.77 -9.65 -5.86
C TRP A 84 10.59 -8.43 -5.47
N ILE A 85 10.71 -8.12 -4.17
CA ILE A 85 11.61 -7.07 -3.68
C ILE A 85 13.07 -7.42 -4.01
N ALA A 86 13.48 -8.68 -3.84
CA ALA A 86 14.82 -9.10 -4.23
C ALA A 86 15.06 -8.97 -5.75
N ALA A 87 14.06 -9.33 -6.56
CA ALA A 87 14.11 -9.15 -8.01
C ALA A 87 14.12 -7.66 -8.40
N ASP A 88 13.36 -6.82 -7.71
CA ASP A 88 13.31 -5.37 -7.90
C ASP A 88 14.71 -4.76 -7.71
N VAL A 89 15.38 -5.05 -6.60
CA VAL A 89 16.76 -4.60 -6.33
C VAL A 89 17.76 -5.14 -7.37
N ALA A 90 17.60 -6.39 -7.80
CA ALA A 90 18.49 -6.99 -8.80
C ALA A 90 18.32 -6.40 -10.20
N ILE A 91 17.07 -6.09 -10.59
CA ILE A 91 16.74 -5.49 -11.90
C ILE A 91 17.13 -4.02 -11.93
N ASP A 92 17.05 -3.32 -10.80
CA ASP A 92 17.47 -1.92 -10.66
C ASP A 92 18.88 -1.69 -11.22
N ARG A 93 19.81 -2.61 -10.91
CA ARG A 93 21.21 -2.59 -11.39
C ARG A 93 21.38 -2.71 -12.90
N ALA A 94 20.34 -3.09 -13.63
CA ALA A 94 20.40 -3.30 -15.08
C ALA A 94 20.02 -2.04 -15.88
N ASP A 95 19.70 -0.92 -15.22
CA ASP A 95 19.39 0.38 -15.81
C ASP A 95 18.39 0.29 -16.98
N LEU A 96 17.33 -0.48 -16.78
CA LEU A 96 16.35 -0.76 -17.84
C LEU A 96 15.51 0.48 -18.13
N THR A 97 15.52 0.93 -19.40
CA THR A 97 14.75 2.09 -19.83
C THR A 97 13.92 1.81 -21.09
N GLY A 98 12.75 2.47 -21.17
CA GLY A 98 11.90 2.46 -22.36
C GLY A 98 10.86 1.34 -22.44
N ALA A 99 10.01 1.43 -23.46
CA ALA A 99 8.76 0.66 -23.56
C ALA A 99 8.97 -0.87 -23.70
N GLY A 100 10.04 -1.30 -24.37
CA GLY A 100 10.35 -2.73 -24.55
C GLY A 100 10.54 -3.45 -23.22
N PRO A 101 11.50 -3.01 -22.38
CA PRO A 101 11.65 -3.50 -21.01
C PRO A 101 10.37 -3.38 -20.17
N THR A 102 9.60 -2.29 -20.30
CA THR A 102 8.33 -2.14 -19.55
C THR A 102 7.37 -3.28 -19.86
N VAL A 103 7.17 -3.58 -21.16
CA VAL A 103 6.27 -4.65 -21.61
C VAL A 103 6.76 -6.00 -21.14
N LEU A 104 8.07 -6.27 -21.22
CA LEU A 104 8.66 -7.54 -20.78
C LEU A 104 8.50 -7.75 -19.27
N LEU A 105 8.77 -6.73 -18.45
CA LEU A 105 8.60 -6.79 -16.99
C LEU A 105 7.13 -6.94 -16.60
N ALA A 106 6.23 -6.20 -17.26
CA ALA A 106 4.80 -6.30 -17.04
C ALA A 106 4.27 -7.71 -17.39
N ALA A 107 4.64 -8.22 -18.56
CA ALA A 107 4.23 -9.56 -19.01
C ALA A 107 4.81 -10.65 -18.11
N GLY A 108 6.11 -10.60 -17.82
CA GLY A 108 6.79 -11.55 -16.94
C GLY A 108 6.20 -11.56 -15.53
N GLY A 109 6.00 -10.38 -14.94
CA GLY A 109 5.35 -10.23 -13.64
C GLY A 109 3.93 -10.78 -13.62
N CYS A 110 3.13 -10.51 -14.66
CA CYS A 110 1.77 -11.05 -14.78
C CYS A 110 1.76 -12.58 -14.95
N VAL A 111 2.73 -13.15 -15.67
CA VAL A 111 2.90 -14.60 -15.80
C VAL A 111 3.22 -15.23 -14.44
N VAL A 112 4.16 -14.65 -13.68
CA VAL A 112 4.51 -15.12 -12.32
C VAL A 112 3.29 -15.04 -11.40
N LEU A 113 2.59 -13.91 -11.39
CA LEU A 113 1.36 -13.72 -10.62
C LEU A 113 0.29 -14.76 -10.99
N GLY A 114 0.07 -14.96 -12.29
CA GLY A 114 -0.90 -15.92 -12.82
C GLY A 114 -0.54 -17.36 -12.46
N ALA A 115 0.73 -17.74 -12.54
CA ALA A 115 1.23 -19.06 -12.15
C ALA A 115 1.01 -19.32 -10.65
N VAL A 116 1.37 -18.35 -9.79
CA VAL A 116 1.14 -18.45 -8.35
C VAL A 116 -0.37 -18.57 -8.05
N ALA A 117 -1.19 -17.72 -8.66
CA ALA A 117 -2.64 -17.78 -8.49
C ALA A 117 -3.21 -19.13 -8.94
N ALA A 118 -2.76 -19.67 -10.09
CA ALA A 118 -3.18 -20.98 -10.59
C ALA A 118 -2.82 -22.11 -9.62
N VAL A 119 -1.59 -22.12 -9.08
CA VAL A 119 -1.16 -23.11 -8.07
C VAL A 119 -2.01 -23.02 -6.80
N LEU A 120 -2.27 -21.80 -6.30
CA LEU A 120 -3.10 -21.60 -5.12
C LEU A 120 -4.54 -22.05 -5.35
N LEU A 121 -5.11 -21.77 -6.53
CA LEU A 121 -6.45 -22.21 -6.91
C LEU A 121 -6.53 -23.73 -7.05
N TRP A 122 -5.51 -24.35 -7.65
CA TRP A 122 -5.43 -25.81 -7.76
C TRP A 122 -5.37 -26.47 -6.38
N ARG A 123 -4.57 -25.94 -5.45
CA ARG A 123 -4.48 -26.42 -4.06
C ARG A 123 -5.78 -26.25 -3.25
N GLU A 124 -6.69 -25.38 -3.67
CA GLU A 124 -8.00 -25.23 -3.05
C GLU A 124 -9.05 -26.23 -3.58
N ARG A 125 -8.79 -26.92 -4.70
CA ARG A 125 -9.71 -27.92 -5.23
C ARG A 125 -9.88 -29.05 -4.22
N GLY A 126 -11.12 -29.36 -3.87
CA GLY A 126 -11.46 -30.42 -2.92
C GLY A 126 -11.32 -30.06 -1.44
N VAL A 127 -10.89 -28.85 -1.10
CA VAL A 127 -10.85 -28.40 0.29
C VAL A 127 -12.22 -27.80 0.65
N PRO A 128 -12.88 -28.26 1.73
CA PRO A 128 -14.11 -27.65 2.22
C PRO A 128 -13.94 -26.14 2.37
N GLY A 129 -14.96 -25.37 1.98
CA GLY A 129 -14.89 -23.92 1.94
C GLY A 129 -14.60 -23.31 3.31
N ALA A 130 -13.33 -23.04 3.61
CA ALA A 130 -12.94 -22.35 4.84
C ALA A 130 -13.57 -20.96 4.90
N GLY A 131 -13.93 -20.50 6.10
CA GLY A 131 -14.46 -19.15 6.29
C GLY A 131 -13.52 -18.04 5.79
N THR A 132 -14.06 -16.83 5.67
CA THR A 132 -13.27 -15.61 5.42
C THR A 132 -12.50 -15.22 6.68
N ASP A 133 -11.19 -14.95 6.57
CA ASP A 133 -10.42 -14.38 7.69
C ASP A 133 -10.60 -12.86 7.70
N ARG A 134 -11.57 -12.41 8.48
CA ARG A 134 -11.94 -10.99 8.60
C ARG A 134 -10.83 -10.14 9.23
N ARG A 135 -9.99 -10.72 10.09
CA ARG A 135 -8.89 -9.97 10.74
C ARG A 135 -7.79 -9.70 9.74
N ALA A 136 -7.38 -10.72 8.98
CA ALA A 136 -6.37 -10.55 7.93
C ALA A 136 -6.82 -9.54 6.86
N LEU A 137 -8.09 -9.57 6.46
CA LEU A 137 -8.63 -8.61 5.49
C LEU A 137 -8.76 -7.18 6.05
N THR A 138 -9.20 -7.03 7.30
CA THR A 138 -9.20 -5.70 7.95
C THR A 138 -7.78 -5.16 8.10
N GLY A 139 -6.82 -6.04 8.42
CA GLY A 139 -5.41 -5.67 8.48
C GLY A 139 -4.85 -5.24 7.12
N ALA A 140 -5.14 -6.00 6.07
CA ALA A 140 -4.78 -5.62 4.70
C ALA A 140 -5.39 -4.26 4.29
N ALA A 141 -6.63 -3.98 4.69
CA ALA A 141 -7.26 -2.69 4.47
C ALA A 141 -6.54 -1.55 5.22
N CYS A 142 -6.10 -1.78 6.47
CA CYS A 142 -5.34 -0.79 7.22
C CYS A 142 -3.98 -0.50 6.58
N VAL A 143 -3.27 -1.54 6.14
CA VAL A 143 -1.98 -1.39 5.43
C VAL A 143 -2.16 -0.61 4.13
N ALA A 144 -3.12 -0.98 3.29
CA ALA A 144 -3.41 -0.24 2.07
C ALA A 144 -3.81 1.22 2.36
N GLY A 145 -4.61 1.46 3.40
CA GLY A 145 -5.07 2.78 3.78
C GLY A 145 -3.93 3.70 4.21
N VAL A 146 -2.99 3.19 5.01
CA VAL A 146 -1.81 3.96 5.42
C VAL A 146 -0.83 4.16 4.26
N LEU A 147 -0.59 3.14 3.43
CA LEU A 147 0.24 3.28 2.24
C LEU A 147 -0.34 4.27 1.22
N THR A 148 -1.66 4.47 1.20
CA THR A 148 -2.29 5.52 0.38
C THR A 148 -1.77 6.90 0.76
N LEU A 149 -1.55 7.15 2.06
CA LEU A 149 -1.01 8.41 2.58
C LEU A 149 0.42 8.61 2.13
N VAL A 150 1.23 7.55 2.23
CA VAL A 150 2.61 7.56 1.75
C VAL A 150 2.63 7.84 0.25
N ALA A 151 1.90 7.08 -0.57
CA ALA A 151 1.85 7.28 -2.01
C ALA A 151 1.38 8.69 -2.40
N ALA A 152 0.36 9.23 -1.73
CA ALA A 152 -0.10 10.59 -1.98
C ALA A 152 0.93 11.66 -1.56
N GLY A 153 1.74 11.37 -0.55
CA GLY A 153 2.74 12.26 0.00
C GLY A 153 4.14 12.17 -0.60
N ILE A 154 4.45 11.12 -1.37
CA ILE A 154 5.74 11.00 -2.04
C ILE A 154 5.97 12.20 -2.96
N GLU A 155 7.13 12.82 -2.83
CA GLU A 155 7.53 13.99 -3.59
C GLU A 155 8.96 13.85 -4.08
N SER A 156 9.27 14.62 -5.12
CA SER A 156 10.63 14.73 -5.62
C SER A 156 11.30 15.94 -4.98
N PRO A 157 12.60 15.89 -4.69
CA PRO A 157 13.35 17.06 -4.24
C PRO A 157 13.24 18.25 -5.20
N THR A 158 13.04 17.99 -6.50
CA THR A 158 13.00 19.02 -7.53
C THR A 158 11.58 19.45 -7.92
N ASP A 159 10.58 18.60 -7.65
CA ASP A 159 9.19 18.74 -8.13
C ASP A 159 9.07 18.97 -9.66
N ARG A 160 10.05 18.53 -10.45
CA ARG A 160 10.10 18.79 -11.91
C ARG A 160 9.67 17.61 -12.77
N GLU A 161 9.53 16.42 -12.20
CA GLU A 161 9.27 15.18 -12.93
C GLU A 161 7.77 15.05 -13.22
N PRO A 162 7.31 15.28 -14.46
CA PRO A 162 5.89 15.28 -14.78
C PRO A 162 5.23 13.90 -14.59
N GLU A 163 6.00 12.82 -14.61
CA GLU A 163 5.54 11.43 -14.44
C GLU A 163 5.25 11.06 -12.98
N LEU A 164 5.81 11.79 -12.01
CA LEU A 164 5.64 11.47 -10.59
C LEU A 164 4.17 11.65 -10.16
N ASN A 165 3.56 12.79 -10.44
CA ASN A 165 2.17 13.08 -10.07
C ASN A 165 1.15 12.03 -10.55
N PRO A 166 1.10 11.68 -11.86
CA PRO A 166 0.18 10.66 -12.34
C PRO A 166 0.47 9.27 -11.75
N SER A 167 1.74 8.92 -11.55
CA SER A 167 2.12 7.61 -10.99
C SER A 167 1.77 7.47 -9.50
N ALA A 168 2.04 8.51 -8.71
CA ALA A 168 1.66 8.61 -7.32
C ALA A 168 0.13 8.60 -7.16
N PHE A 169 -0.60 9.32 -8.01
CA PHE A 169 -2.06 9.28 -8.05
C PHE A 169 -2.58 7.88 -8.38
N ALA A 170 -2.09 7.25 -9.44
CA ALA A 170 -2.52 5.90 -9.85
C ALA A 170 -2.25 4.86 -8.76
N THR A 171 -1.07 4.94 -8.11
CA THR A 171 -0.72 4.09 -6.96
C THR A 171 -1.65 4.34 -5.78
N GLY A 172 -1.93 5.60 -5.45
CA GLY A 172 -2.89 5.98 -4.41
C GLY A 172 -4.29 5.44 -4.68
N VAL A 173 -4.81 5.59 -5.91
CA VAL A 173 -6.13 5.07 -6.30
C VAL A 173 -6.19 3.54 -6.21
N LEU A 174 -5.13 2.84 -6.63
CA LEU A 174 -5.02 1.39 -6.48
C LEU A 174 -5.10 0.97 -5.00
N LEU A 175 -4.39 1.68 -4.12
CA LEU A 175 -4.40 1.39 -2.68
C LEU A 175 -5.74 1.74 -2.02
N VAL A 176 -6.43 2.79 -2.47
CA VAL A 176 -7.82 3.08 -2.07
C VAL A 176 -8.74 1.91 -2.46
N ALA A 177 -8.61 1.40 -3.69
CA ALA A 177 -9.39 0.26 -4.16
C ALA A 177 -9.11 -1.01 -3.34
N LEU A 178 -7.85 -1.27 -3.00
CA LEU A 178 -7.47 -2.37 -2.09
C LEU A 178 -8.03 -2.18 -0.68
N THR A 179 -7.96 -0.97 -0.14
CA THR A 179 -8.51 -0.61 1.18
C THR A 179 -10.00 -0.93 1.26
N ILE A 180 -10.77 -0.41 0.30
CA ILE A 180 -12.23 -0.60 0.25
C ILE A 180 -12.58 -2.05 -0.05
N GLY A 181 -11.89 -2.67 -1.01
CA GLY A 181 -12.10 -4.06 -1.40
C GLY A 181 -11.87 -5.03 -0.24
N ALA A 182 -10.78 -4.84 0.51
CA ALA A 182 -10.46 -5.64 1.68
C ALA A 182 -11.41 -5.38 2.86
N ALA A 183 -11.77 -4.12 3.14
CA ALA A 183 -12.74 -3.79 4.19
C ALA A 183 -14.14 -4.37 3.90
N LEU A 184 -14.62 -4.26 2.65
CA LEU A 184 -15.87 -4.88 2.22
C LEU A 184 -15.81 -6.41 2.29
N ALA A 185 -14.69 -7.02 1.90
CA ALA A 185 -14.51 -8.46 1.99
C ALA A 185 -14.46 -8.95 3.44
N ALA A 186 -14.00 -8.11 4.37
CA ALA A 186 -14.02 -8.36 5.81
C ALA A 186 -15.40 -8.15 6.45
N ALA A 187 -16.37 -7.53 5.77
CA ALA A 187 -17.71 -7.30 6.30
C ALA A 187 -18.43 -8.63 6.64
N PRO A 188 -19.20 -8.71 7.75
CA PRO A 188 -20.01 -9.87 8.09
C PRO A 188 -21.13 -10.13 7.07
N ALA A 189 -21.70 -9.07 6.51
CA ALA A 189 -22.74 -9.15 5.50
C ALA A 189 -22.59 -8.00 4.50
N ARG A 190 -22.92 -8.27 3.23
CA ARG A 190 -23.00 -7.25 2.20
C ARG A 190 -24.39 -6.66 2.19
N THR A 191 -24.52 -5.41 2.62
CA THR A 191 -25.78 -4.66 2.59
C THR A 191 -25.69 -3.52 1.57
N ARG A 192 -26.84 -3.04 1.07
CA ARG A 192 -26.89 -1.87 0.17
C ARG A 192 -26.23 -0.65 0.82
N ALA A 193 -26.49 -0.42 2.11
CA ALA A 193 -25.89 0.65 2.89
C ALA A 193 -24.35 0.61 2.87
N ARG A 194 -23.74 -0.57 3.07
CA ARG A 194 -22.27 -0.71 3.00
C ARG A 194 -21.73 -0.50 1.59
N CYS A 195 -22.47 -0.88 0.56
CA CYS A 195 -22.06 -0.62 -0.83
C CYS A 195 -22.09 0.87 -1.16
N VAL A 196 -23.13 1.59 -0.72
CA VAL A 196 -23.24 3.04 -0.89
C VAL A 196 -22.14 3.76 -0.10
N LEU A 197 -21.89 3.34 1.16
CA LEU A 197 -20.83 3.90 1.98
C LEU A 197 -19.45 3.66 1.37
N ALA A 198 -19.19 2.47 0.83
CA ALA A 198 -17.95 2.18 0.12
C ALA A 198 -17.78 3.02 -1.14
N ALA A 199 -18.84 3.25 -1.91
CA ALA A 199 -18.80 4.12 -3.08
C ALA A 199 -18.49 5.58 -2.69
N GLY A 200 -19.19 6.11 -1.67
CA GLY A 200 -18.94 7.46 -1.14
C GLY A 200 -17.52 7.61 -0.58
N LEU A 201 -17.04 6.62 0.17
CA LEU A 201 -15.67 6.58 0.68
C LEU A 201 -14.65 6.55 -0.47
N GLY A 202 -14.91 5.77 -1.52
CA GLY A 202 -14.06 5.69 -2.71
C GLY A 202 -13.94 7.03 -3.42
N VAL A 203 -15.06 7.70 -3.67
CA VAL A 203 -15.08 9.04 -4.27
C VAL A 203 -14.32 10.03 -3.40
N ALA A 204 -14.61 10.09 -2.10
CA ALA A 204 -13.94 11.01 -1.18
C ALA A 204 -12.43 10.77 -1.10
N ALA A 205 -12.00 9.51 -1.04
CA ALA A 205 -10.58 9.16 -0.93
C ALA A 205 -9.82 9.42 -2.25
N VAL A 206 -10.39 9.06 -3.41
CA VAL A 206 -9.77 9.35 -4.72
C VAL A 206 -9.64 10.85 -4.94
N SER A 207 -10.69 11.62 -4.63
CA SER A 207 -10.64 13.08 -4.66
C SER A 207 -9.62 13.64 -3.69
N GLY A 208 -9.49 13.06 -2.49
CA GLY A 208 -8.48 13.44 -1.50
C GLY A 208 -7.05 13.20 -1.99
N VAL A 209 -6.78 12.05 -2.61
CA VAL A 209 -5.48 11.78 -3.26
C VAL A 209 -5.22 12.82 -4.35
N GLY A 210 -6.20 13.07 -5.24
CA GLY A 210 -6.08 14.07 -6.30
C GLY A 210 -5.80 15.47 -5.76
N LEU A 211 -6.52 15.91 -4.73
CA LEU A 211 -6.33 17.20 -4.08
C LEU A 211 -4.90 17.33 -3.50
N ILE A 212 -4.43 16.31 -2.77
CA ILE A 212 -3.05 16.31 -2.23
C ILE A 212 -2.03 16.49 -3.35
N ARG A 213 -2.22 15.83 -4.50
CA ARG A 213 -1.32 15.94 -5.66
C ARG A 213 -1.37 17.31 -6.35
N THR A 214 -2.45 18.07 -6.20
CA THR A 214 -2.55 19.44 -6.74
C THR A 214 -1.97 20.52 -5.83
N ILE A 215 -1.67 20.19 -4.57
CA ILE A 215 -1.14 21.12 -3.58
C ILE A 215 0.40 20.98 -3.54
N PRO A 216 1.18 22.06 -3.35
CA PRO A 216 2.63 21.97 -3.12
C PRO A 216 2.99 21.11 -1.89
N PRO A 217 4.16 20.47 -1.84
CA PRO A 217 4.68 19.68 -0.71
C PRO A 217 4.34 20.17 0.71
N GLY A 218 4.80 21.38 1.07
CA GLY A 218 4.78 21.89 2.45
C GLY A 218 3.43 21.78 3.17
N PRO A 219 2.32 22.27 2.60
CA PRO A 219 1.01 22.21 3.25
C PRO A 219 0.26 20.86 3.16
N ARG A 220 0.86 19.77 2.63
CA ARG A 220 0.15 18.49 2.42
C ARG A 220 -0.17 17.73 3.71
N ALA A 221 0.48 18.04 4.83
CA ALA A 221 0.34 17.27 6.07
C ALA A 221 -1.11 17.18 6.58
N LEU A 222 -1.85 18.29 6.60
CA LEU A 222 -3.25 18.32 7.06
C LEU A 222 -4.19 17.55 6.12
N PRO A 223 -4.17 17.77 4.79
CA PRO A 223 -4.90 16.94 3.84
C PRO A 223 -4.58 15.44 3.93
N GLN A 224 -3.31 15.06 4.13
CA GLN A 224 -2.90 13.66 4.33
C GLN A 224 -3.49 13.07 5.61
N LEU A 225 -3.40 13.80 6.72
CA LEU A 225 -4.03 13.40 8.00
C LEU A 225 -5.53 13.17 7.82
N ALA A 226 -6.22 14.09 7.15
CA ALA A 226 -7.64 14.00 6.88
C ALA A 226 -7.99 12.78 6.00
N LEU A 227 -7.21 12.54 4.94
CA LEU A 227 -7.37 11.35 4.09
C LEU A 227 -7.19 10.05 4.89
N GLY A 228 -6.18 9.99 5.76
CA GLY A 228 -5.93 8.85 6.65
C GLY A 228 -7.07 8.58 7.60
N ALA A 229 -7.56 9.63 8.26
CA ALA A 229 -8.71 9.55 9.15
C ALA A 229 -9.96 9.05 8.41
N VAL A 230 -10.25 9.59 7.22
CA VAL A 230 -11.40 9.19 6.39
C VAL A 230 -11.30 7.73 5.97
N LEU A 231 -10.14 7.30 5.44
CA LEU A 231 -9.94 5.92 4.99
C LEU A 231 -10.07 4.92 6.14
N LEU A 232 -9.36 5.13 7.24
CA LEU A 232 -9.32 4.16 8.34
C LEU A 232 -10.61 4.17 9.19
N ALA A 233 -11.26 5.33 9.38
CA ALA A 233 -12.60 5.36 9.95
C ALA A 233 -13.59 4.62 9.02
N GLY A 234 -13.47 4.83 7.70
CA GLY A 234 -14.21 4.10 6.67
C GLY A 234 -14.02 2.59 6.74
N VAL A 235 -12.79 2.12 6.97
CA VAL A 235 -12.48 0.69 7.18
C VAL A 235 -13.30 0.15 8.36
N THR A 236 -13.37 0.87 9.49
CA THR A 236 -14.14 0.41 10.65
C THR A 236 -15.63 0.31 10.32
N LEU A 237 -16.20 1.33 9.66
CA LEU A 237 -17.61 1.36 9.26
C LEU A 237 -17.96 0.21 8.30
N LEU A 238 -17.04 -0.13 7.39
CA LEU A 238 -17.23 -1.18 6.40
C LEU A 238 -16.98 -2.59 6.92
N ALA A 239 -15.98 -2.80 7.78
CA ALA A 239 -15.51 -4.13 8.18
C ALA A 239 -16.14 -4.64 9.49
N TRP A 240 -16.47 -3.73 10.43
CA TRP A 240 -16.97 -4.12 11.74
C TRP A 240 -18.45 -4.55 11.70
N ASP A 241 -18.91 -5.15 12.79
CA ASP A 241 -20.28 -5.64 12.93
C ASP A 241 -21.25 -4.48 13.22
N TRP A 242 -22.47 -4.57 12.66
CA TRP A 242 -23.56 -3.62 12.90
C TRP A 242 -24.69 -4.35 13.65
N PRO A 243 -24.57 -4.57 14.97
CA PRO A 243 -25.62 -5.23 15.74
C PRO A 243 -26.92 -4.41 15.62
N GLY A 244 -28.02 -5.07 15.23
CA GLY A 244 -29.30 -4.39 14.95
C GLY A 244 -29.34 -3.58 13.64
N GLY A 245 -28.37 -3.78 12.73
CA GLY A 245 -28.35 -3.14 11.40
C GLY A 245 -27.84 -1.70 11.39
N ARG A 246 -27.38 -1.17 12.53
CA ARG A 246 -26.81 0.18 12.67
C ARG A 246 -25.40 0.16 13.26
N PRO A 247 -24.54 1.14 12.93
CA PRO A 247 -23.22 1.28 13.55
C PRO A 247 -23.35 1.62 15.04
N VAL A 248 -22.51 1.02 15.89
CA VAL A 248 -22.41 1.41 17.29
C VAL A 248 -21.50 2.64 17.39
N TRP A 249 -22.10 3.82 17.30
CA TRP A 249 -21.38 5.09 17.09
C TRP A 249 -20.27 5.38 18.11
N ARG A 250 -20.43 4.98 19.38
CA ARG A 250 -19.40 5.17 20.41
C ARG A 250 -18.07 4.50 20.04
N HIS A 251 -18.11 3.25 19.58
CA HIS A 251 -16.90 2.52 19.20
C HIS A 251 -16.31 3.01 17.89
N HIS A 252 -17.17 3.40 16.93
CA HIS A 252 -16.70 4.02 15.69
C HIS A 252 -16.09 5.40 15.91
N ALA A 253 -16.58 6.19 16.87
CA ALA A 253 -15.98 7.47 17.25
C ALA A 253 -14.60 7.28 17.88
N LEU A 254 -14.44 6.29 18.77
CA LEU A 254 -13.13 5.94 19.34
C LEU A 254 -12.17 5.44 18.24
N ALA A 255 -12.65 4.60 17.33
CA ALA A 255 -11.86 4.13 16.21
C ALA A 255 -11.50 5.26 15.22
N ALA A 256 -12.37 6.26 15.05
CA ALA A 256 -12.09 7.45 14.25
C ALA A 256 -11.02 8.34 14.92
N LEU A 257 -11.05 8.48 16.25
CA LEU A 257 -9.98 9.14 16.99
C LEU A 257 -8.65 8.40 16.84
N ALA A 258 -8.66 7.07 16.95
CA ALA A 258 -7.48 6.25 16.70
C ALA A 258 -7.00 6.35 15.24
N ALA A 259 -7.91 6.45 14.27
CA ALA A 259 -7.60 6.65 12.86
C ALA A 259 -7.01 8.05 12.56
N LEU A 260 -7.37 9.06 13.34
CA LEU A 260 -6.84 10.41 13.21
C LEU A 260 -5.40 10.51 13.71
N VAL A 261 -5.10 9.94 14.88
CA VAL A 261 -3.79 10.10 15.54
C VAL A 261 -2.84 8.93 15.23
N GLY A 262 -3.39 7.73 15.14
CA GLY A 262 -2.64 6.47 15.06
C GLY A 262 -1.68 6.38 13.87
N PRO A 263 -2.10 6.68 12.63
CA PRO A 263 -1.21 6.58 11.47
C PRO A 263 0.04 7.44 11.63
N MET A 264 -0.10 8.69 12.06
CA MET A 264 1.03 9.58 12.29
C MET A 264 1.91 9.10 13.44
N ALA A 265 1.31 8.66 14.54
CA ALA A 265 2.07 8.12 15.67
C ALA A 265 2.89 6.90 15.26
N PHE A 266 2.31 5.94 14.53
CA PHE A 266 3.03 4.76 14.07
C PHE A 266 4.05 5.05 12.96
N LEU A 267 3.78 6.02 12.07
CA LEU A 267 4.76 6.47 11.08
C LEU A 267 6.01 7.02 11.80
N LEU A 268 5.84 7.86 12.82
CA LEU A 268 6.96 8.37 13.62
C LEU A 268 7.70 7.24 14.36
N VAL A 269 6.96 6.35 15.01
CA VAL A 269 7.52 5.20 15.73
C VAL A 269 8.28 4.25 14.81
N ALA A 270 7.88 4.11 13.54
CA ALA A 270 8.60 3.29 12.56
C ALA A 270 9.77 4.05 11.89
N ALA A 271 9.62 5.35 11.63
CA ALA A 271 10.64 6.17 10.98
C ALA A 271 11.86 6.37 11.88
N ILE A 272 11.66 6.72 13.16
CA ILE A 272 12.77 7.06 14.07
C ILE A 272 13.76 5.90 14.22
N PRO A 273 13.35 4.64 14.53
CA PRO A 273 14.28 3.51 14.58
C PRO A 273 14.94 3.22 13.24
N MET A 274 14.25 3.43 12.11
CA MET A 274 14.82 3.21 10.78
C MET A 274 15.88 4.26 10.43
N MET A 275 15.72 5.50 10.92
CA MET A 275 16.72 6.55 10.76
C MET A 275 17.94 6.33 11.69
N VAL A 276 17.70 5.91 12.94
CA VAL A 276 18.74 5.95 14.00
C VAL A 276 19.40 4.60 14.27
N LEU A 277 18.66 3.50 14.20
CA LEU A 277 19.10 2.18 14.67
C LEU A 277 19.36 1.19 13.53
N LEU A 278 18.51 1.22 12.51
CA LEU A 278 18.51 0.26 11.41
C LEU A 278 18.29 1.01 10.08
N PRO A 279 19.35 1.56 9.45
CA PRO A 279 19.25 2.35 8.22
C PRO A 279 18.94 1.45 7.01
N ILE A 280 17.76 0.84 7.01
CA ILE A 280 17.30 -0.13 6.02
C ILE A 280 17.22 0.54 4.64
N GLY A 281 16.74 1.78 4.55
CA GLY A 281 16.69 2.51 3.28
C GLY A 281 18.07 2.63 2.63
N ALA A 282 19.07 3.09 3.39
CA ALA A 282 20.46 3.14 2.95
C ALA A 282 21.01 1.78 2.51
N GLN A 283 20.67 0.69 3.21
CA GLN A 283 21.08 -0.66 2.81
C GLN A 283 20.46 -1.07 1.47
N PHE A 284 19.17 -0.79 1.25
CA PHE A 284 18.51 -1.07 -0.02
C PHE A 284 19.10 -0.24 -1.17
N THR A 285 19.39 1.05 -0.93
CA THR A 285 20.09 1.91 -1.89
C THR A 285 21.45 1.34 -2.29
N ALA A 286 22.27 0.99 -1.30
CA ALA A 286 23.58 0.42 -1.54
C ALA A 286 23.50 -0.93 -2.29
N LEU A 287 22.54 -1.78 -1.93
CA LEU A 287 22.32 -3.05 -2.62
C LEU A 287 21.84 -2.85 -4.06
N ALA A 288 21.12 -1.77 -4.37
CA ALA A 288 20.77 -1.41 -5.73
C ALA A 288 21.96 -0.84 -6.54
N GLY A 289 23.11 -0.59 -5.90
CA GLY A 289 24.30 -0.01 -6.55
C GLY A 289 24.35 1.52 -6.47
N ASN A 290 23.45 2.13 -5.70
CA ASN A 290 23.34 3.58 -5.56
C ASN A 290 24.02 4.10 -4.28
N SER A 291 24.40 5.38 -4.28
CA SER A 291 25.03 6.05 -3.14
C SER A 291 23.99 6.39 -2.05
N PRO A 292 24.09 5.83 -0.83
CA PRO A 292 23.15 6.16 0.23
C PRO A 292 23.19 7.66 0.60
N ILE A 293 22.02 8.23 0.92
CA ILE A 293 21.96 9.61 1.42
C ILE A 293 22.49 9.64 2.85
N ASN A 294 23.55 10.42 3.08
CA ASN A 294 24.18 10.61 4.38
C ASN A 294 24.25 12.12 4.69
N ALA A 295 24.44 12.48 5.98
CA ALA A 295 24.52 13.83 6.55
C ALA A 295 23.20 14.39 7.14
N ALA A 296 22.78 15.61 6.80
CA ALA A 296 21.61 16.28 7.40
C ALA A 296 20.26 15.68 6.96
N ASP A 297 20.29 14.81 5.95
CA ASP A 297 19.15 14.11 5.37
C ASP A 297 19.21 12.61 5.67
N SER A 298 18.07 11.92 5.54
CA SER A 298 17.96 10.49 5.84
C SER A 298 17.47 9.69 4.64
N ASP A 299 18.20 8.64 4.27
CA ASP A 299 17.77 7.64 3.29
C ASP A 299 16.71 6.71 3.91
N LEU A 300 15.47 7.22 3.96
CA LEU A 300 14.33 6.54 4.53
C LEU A 300 13.49 5.88 3.44
N LEU A 301 13.16 4.60 3.63
CA LEU A 301 12.19 3.89 2.80
C LEU A 301 10.78 4.15 3.35
N LEU A 302 10.18 5.27 2.97
CA LEU A 302 8.88 5.75 3.45
C LEU A 302 7.77 4.71 3.28
N SER A 303 7.81 3.93 2.20
CA SER A 303 6.89 2.83 1.91
C SER A 303 6.98 1.69 2.92
N LEU A 304 8.17 1.35 3.41
CA LEU A 304 8.35 0.37 4.49
C LEU A 304 7.87 0.94 5.83
N VAL A 305 8.15 2.21 6.11
CA VAL A 305 7.61 2.92 7.29
C VAL A 305 6.07 2.89 7.25
N GLY A 306 5.46 3.18 6.10
CA GLY A 306 4.03 3.10 5.86
C GLY A 306 3.45 1.70 6.03
N LEU A 307 4.17 0.68 5.56
CA LEU A 307 3.80 -0.73 5.75
C LEU A 307 3.76 -1.07 7.25
N LEU A 308 4.82 -0.75 8.00
CA LEU A 308 4.90 -0.99 9.44
C LEU A 308 3.84 -0.21 10.21
N ALA A 309 3.59 1.05 9.84
CA ALA A 309 2.55 1.86 10.44
C ALA A 309 1.14 1.31 10.15
N GLY A 310 0.92 0.83 8.93
CA GLY A 310 -0.29 0.11 8.53
C GLY A 310 -0.52 -1.17 9.33
N LEU A 311 0.54 -1.93 9.61
CA LEU A 311 0.50 -3.10 10.49
C LEU A 311 0.21 -2.72 11.94
N GLY A 312 0.79 -1.62 12.45
CA GLY A 312 0.45 -1.05 13.76
C GLY A 312 -1.03 -0.69 13.86
N MET A 313 -1.56 -0.01 12.84
CA MET A 313 -3.01 0.28 12.75
C MET A 313 -3.85 -0.98 12.65
N ALA A 314 -3.38 -2.03 11.97
CA ALA A 314 -4.07 -3.31 11.91
C ALA A 314 -4.21 -3.95 13.29
N LEU A 315 -3.20 -3.86 14.16
CA LEU A 315 -3.29 -4.38 15.54
C LEU A 315 -4.41 -3.70 16.33
N LEU A 316 -4.64 -2.40 16.11
CA LEU A 316 -5.71 -1.65 16.76
C LEU A 316 -7.10 -1.90 16.14
N LEU A 317 -7.20 -1.85 14.81
CA LEU A 317 -8.49 -1.80 14.11
C LEU A 317 -9.00 -3.16 13.63
N ALA A 318 -8.11 -4.14 13.40
CA ALA A 318 -8.50 -5.50 13.03
C ALA A 318 -8.90 -6.36 14.24
N TRP A 319 -8.66 -5.87 15.46
CA TRP A 319 -9.07 -6.52 16.71
C TRP A 319 -9.95 -5.59 17.55
N PRO A 320 -11.27 -5.49 17.24
CA PRO A 320 -12.18 -4.56 17.92
C PRO A 320 -12.20 -4.62 19.47
N PRO A 321 -11.99 -5.79 20.12
CA PRO A 321 -11.81 -5.86 21.57
C PRO A 321 -10.69 -4.98 22.13
N ALA A 322 -9.64 -4.68 21.36
CA ALA A 322 -8.58 -3.75 21.76
C ALA A 322 -9.12 -2.33 22.02
N LEU A 323 -10.25 -1.98 21.41
CA LEU A 323 -10.96 -0.71 21.60
C LEU A 323 -12.25 -0.88 22.42
N GLY A 324 -12.33 -1.95 23.22
CA GLY A 324 -13.45 -2.21 24.12
C GLY A 324 -14.74 -2.69 23.43
N TYR A 325 -14.67 -3.12 22.17
CA TYR A 325 -15.82 -3.72 21.48
C TYR A 325 -15.90 -5.23 21.78
N ARG A 326 -16.85 -5.63 22.63
CA ARG A 326 -17.19 -7.04 22.90
C ARG A 326 -18.43 -7.41 22.10
N ARG A 327 -18.38 -8.56 21.42
CA ARG A 327 -19.54 -9.15 20.73
C ARG A 327 -20.51 -9.74 21.75
#